data_AF-A0A0P0RQD6-F1
#
_entry.id   AF-A0A0P0RQD6-F1
#
_cell.length_a   1.000
_cell.length_b   1.000
_cell.length_c   1.000
_cell.angle_alpha   90.00
_cell.angle_beta   90.00
_cell.angle_gamma   90.00
#
_symmetry.space_group_name_H-M   'P 1'
#
loop_
_entity.id
_entity.type
_entity.pdbx_description
1 polymer ?
#
loop_
_entity_poly.entity_id
_entity_poly.type
_entity_poly.pdbx_seq_one_letter_code
_entity_poly.pdbx_strand_id
1 'polypeptide(L)'
;MHVTKRFTAAIILFAVQTAQAKAPPDVSSCLRHIGGGGFGDFDCYEANAKRLETDNQKVAFAIKKTDGLSVENRAKVDNYMRTQDDAVKACDMAVEFSYAWKVDTPPKTHRNLYDVMGARCHYSIRKQQNDFLRDLYSIETD
;
A
#
# COMPACT_ATOMS: atom_id res chain seq x y z
N MET A 1 -54.69 35.20 -25.51
CA MET A 1 -54.12 33.93 -25.04
C MET A 1 -52.80 34.20 -24.34
N HIS A 2 -52.60 33.50 -23.23
CA HIS A 2 -51.55 33.66 -22.23
C HIS A 2 -50.11 33.37 -22.71
N VAL A 3 -49.15 34.15 -22.18
CA VAL A 3 -47.88 33.77 -21.50
C VAL A 3 -46.99 32.74 -22.23
N THR A 4 -45.74 33.04 -22.63
CA THR A 4 -44.50 32.96 -21.81
C THR A 4 -43.34 33.58 -22.64
N LYS A 5 -42.68 34.68 -22.26
CA LYS A 5 -41.52 34.81 -21.34
C LYS A 5 -40.40 33.75 -21.48
N ARG A 6 -39.19 34.26 -21.81
CA ARG A 6 -37.82 33.76 -21.52
C ARG A 6 -37.05 33.11 -22.68
N PHE A 7 -36.26 33.93 -23.38
CA PHE A 7 -35.03 33.49 -24.05
C PHE A 7 -33.93 34.51 -23.78
N THR A 8 -33.34 34.44 -22.59
CA THR A 8 -32.04 35.05 -22.29
C THR A 8 -31.42 34.23 -21.17
N ALA A 9 -30.12 33.96 -21.29
CA ALA A 9 -29.28 33.12 -20.42
C ALA A 9 -29.23 31.62 -20.76
N ALA A 10 -28.86 31.31 -22.01
CA ALA A 10 -27.91 30.21 -22.25
C ALA A 10 -26.54 30.86 -22.47
N ILE A 11 -25.44 30.20 -22.11
CA ILE A 11 -24.06 30.72 -22.02
C ILE A 11 -23.72 31.32 -20.64
N ILE A 12 -23.90 30.57 -19.55
CA ILE A 12 -22.91 30.49 -18.44
C ILE A 12 -23.08 29.11 -17.78
N LEU A 13 -22.64 28.04 -18.44
CA LEU A 13 -22.57 26.72 -17.80
C LEU A 13 -21.43 25.87 -18.38
N PHE A 14 -20.27 26.49 -18.58
CA PHE A 14 -19.08 25.82 -19.12
C PHE A 14 -17.77 26.14 -18.37
N ALA A 15 -17.84 26.72 -17.17
CA ALA A 15 -16.63 27.18 -16.47
C ALA A 15 -16.50 26.71 -15.01
N VAL A 16 -17.26 25.69 -14.58
CA VAL A 16 -17.08 25.09 -13.25
C VAL A 16 -17.17 23.57 -13.34
N GLN A 17 -16.38 22.96 -14.22
CA GLN A 17 -15.81 21.66 -13.87
C GLN A 17 -14.56 21.97 -13.07
N THR A 18 -14.76 22.36 -11.81
CA THR A 18 -13.70 22.24 -10.82
C THR A 18 -13.23 20.80 -10.92
N ALA A 19 -11.99 20.63 -11.36
CA ALA A 19 -11.22 19.43 -11.11
C ALA A 19 -11.21 19.23 -9.60
N GLN A 20 -12.25 18.59 -9.07
CA GLN A 20 -12.15 17.87 -7.82
C GLN A 20 -11.19 16.73 -8.16
N ALA A 21 -9.89 17.01 -8.02
CA ALA A 21 -8.92 15.98 -7.75
C ALA A 21 -9.47 15.27 -6.52
N LYS A 22 -10.21 14.18 -6.76
CA LYS A 22 -10.73 13.30 -5.74
C LYS A 22 -9.51 12.97 -4.89
N ALA A 23 -9.53 13.40 -3.63
CA ALA A 23 -8.45 13.10 -2.70
C ALA A 23 -8.07 11.62 -2.92
N PRO A 24 -6.78 11.29 -3.06
CA PRO A 24 -6.38 9.91 -3.30
C PRO A 24 -7.15 9.06 -2.28
N PRO A 25 -7.89 8.03 -2.73
CA PRO A 25 -8.67 7.21 -1.81
C PRO A 25 -7.75 6.85 -0.66
N ASP A 26 -8.21 7.00 0.59
CA ASP A 26 -7.42 6.62 1.75
C ASP A 26 -6.82 5.25 1.41
N VAL A 27 -5.49 5.17 1.39
CA VAL A 27 -4.79 4.00 0.89
C VAL A 27 -5.25 2.76 1.69
N SER A 28 -5.76 2.92 2.92
CA SER A 28 -6.41 1.84 3.67
C SER A 28 -7.78 1.40 3.13
N SER A 29 -8.55 2.34 2.57
CA SER A 29 -9.93 2.11 2.10
C SER A 29 -10.01 1.23 0.85
N CYS A 30 -8.98 1.22 -0.01
CA CYS A 30 -8.97 0.36 -1.20
C CYS A 30 -8.92 -1.13 -0.84
N LEU A 31 -8.34 -1.50 0.32
CA LEU A 31 -8.28 -2.89 0.79
C LEU A 31 -9.67 -3.48 1.08
N ARG A 32 -10.67 -2.62 1.30
CA ARG A 32 -12.07 -3.04 1.50
C ARG A 32 -12.79 -3.40 0.21
N HIS A 33 -12.16 -3.12 -0.93
CA HIS A 33 -12.73 -3.28 -2.26
C HIS A 33 -11.90 -4.23 -3.15
N ILE A 34 -11.05 -5.06 -2.55
CA ILE A 34 -10.30 -6.12 -3.24
C ILE A 34 -11.27 -7.19 -3.72
N GLY A 35 -11.13 -7.64 -4.96
CA GLY A 35 -11.98 -8.74 -5.46
C GLY A 35 -11.83 -9.11 -6.92
N GLY A 36 -10.89 -8.51 -7.65
CA GLY A 36 -10.81 -8.65 -9.10
C GLY A 36 -9.52 -9.24 -9.64
N GLY A 37 -8.44 -9.33 -8.84
CA GLY A 37 -7.15 -9.86 -9.29
C GLY A 37 -6.49 -9.04 -10.39
N GLY A 38 -6.85 -7.75 -10.52
CA GLY A 38 -6.37 -6.85 -11.56
C GLY A 38 -5.53 -5.68 -11.03
N PHE A 39 -5.25 -4.71 -11.90
CA PHE A 39 -4.42 -3.51 -11.61
C PHE A 39 -4.77 -2.80 -10.31
N GLY A 40 -6.06 -2.59 -10.03
CA GLY A 40 -6.50 -1.89 -8.82
C GLY A 40 -6.10 -2.63 -7.53
N ASP A 41 -6.13 -3.96 -7.54
CA ASP A 41 -5.74 -4.77 -6.39
C ASP A 41 -4.21 -4.72 -6.20
N PHE A 42 -3.44 -4.83 -7.30
CA PHE A 42 -1.99 -4.69 -7.28
C PHE A 42 -1.56 -3.33 -6.70
N ASP A 43 -2.06 -2.23 -7.29
CA ASP A 43 -1.69 -0.87 -6.88
C ASP A 43 -2.08 -0.59 -5.44
N CYS A 44 -3.25 -1.10 -5.02
CA CYS A 44 -3.70 -0.98 -3.64
C CYS A 44 -2.74 -1.68 -2.66
N TYR A 45 -2.38 -2.93 -2.92
CA TYR A 45 -1.47 -3.67 -2.04
C TYR A 45 -0.07 -3.03 -2.01
N GLU A 46 0.49 -2.65 -3.16
CA GLU A 46 1.81 -2.01 -3.24
C GLU A 46 1.85 -0.67 -2.51
N ALA A 47 0.83 0.18 -2.69
CA ALA A 47 0.75 1.46 -2.01
C ALA A 47 0.68 1.29 -0.48
N ASN A 48 -0.10 0.30 0.00
CA ASN A 48 -0.18 0.00 1.42
C ASN A 48 1.13 -0.60 1.97
N ALA A 49 1.77 -1.51 1.23
CA ALA A 49 3.03 -2.12 1.63
C ALA A 49 4.12 -1.05 1.84
N LYS A 50 4.25 -0.09 0.91
CA LYS A 50 5.21 1.04 1.02
C LYS A 50 4.91 1.96 2.19
N ARG A 51 3.62 2.24 2.45
CA ARG A 51 3.21 3.02 3.61
C ARG A 51 3.58 2.32 4.92
N LEU A 52 3.33 1.01 5.00
CA LEU A 52 3.68 0.19 6.16
C LEU A 52 5.20 0.08 6.34
N GLU A 53 5.96 -0.09 5.27
CA GLU A 53 7.43 -0.08 5.33
C GLU A 53 7.98 1.22 5.93
N THR A 54 7.46 2.37 5.47
CA THR A 54 7.84 3.68 6.01
C THR A 54 7.48 3.79 7.50
N ASP A 55 6.32 3.27 7.91
CA ASP A 55 5.89 3.28 9.30
C ASP A 55 6.73 2.33 10.18
N ASN A 56 7.05 1.13 9.67
CA ASN A 56 7.92 0.15 10.33
C ASN A 56 9.29 0.75 10.64
N GLN A 57 9.88 1.48 9.68
CA GLN A 57 11.15 2.18 9.90
C GLN A 57 11.04 3.23 11.02
N LYS A 58 9.94 3.98 11.07
CA LYS A 58 9.71 4.98 12.13
C LYS A 58 9.56 4.33 13.51
N VAL A 59 8.73 3.29 13.63
CA VAL A 59 8.51 2.58 14.91
C VAL A 59 9.79 1.88 15.37
N ALA A 60 10.51 1.19 14.47
CA ALA A 60 11.80 0.57 14.79
C ALA A 60 12.83 1.59 15.27
N PHE A 61 12.88 2.77 14.65
CA PHE A 61 13.74 3.86 15.11
C PHE A 61 13.33 4.39 16.49
N ALA A 62 12.03 4.49 16.77
CA ALA A 62 11.52 4.89 18.08
C ALA A 62 11.88 3.86 19.18
N ILE A 63 11.68 2.56 18.93
CA ILE A 63 12.10 1.48 19.85
C ILE A 63 13.59 1.59 20.15
N LYS A 64 14.42 1.73 19.11
CA LYS A 64 15.87 1.85 19.31
C LYS A 64 16.28 3.10 20.08
N LYS A 65 15.42 4.11 20.20
CA LYS A 65 15.66 5.32 20.97
C LYS A 65 15.19 5.24 22.42
N THR A 66 14.47 4.20 22.81
CA THR A 66 14.04 4.01 24.21
C THR A 66 15.24 3.98 25.15
N ASP A 67 15.12 4.70 26.26
CA ASP A 67 16.14 4.79 27.30
C ASP A 67 16.27 3.44 28.01
N GLY A 68 17.51 3.06 28.37
CA GLY A 68 17.78 1.77 29.01
C GLY A 68 17.84 0.57 28.06
N LEU A 69 17.47 0.73 26.78
CA LEU A 69 17.61 -0.35 25.80
C LEU A 69 19.09 -0.65 25.49
N SER A 70 19.52 -1.89 25.80
CA SER A 70 20.90 -2.34 25.60
C SER A 70 21.33 -2.31 24.12
N VAL A 71 22.65 -2.21 23.90
CA VAL A 71 23.24 -2.26 22.54
C VAL A 71 22.88 -3.56 21.82
N GLU A 72 22.85 -4.69 22.53
CA GLU A 72 22.47 -5.99 21.97
C GLU A 72 21.00 -5.98 21.50
N ASN A 73 20.09 -5.43 22.30
CA ASN A 73 18.68 -5.38 21.92
C ASN A 73 18.43 -4.41 20.76
N ARG A 74 19.16 -3.29 20.68
CA ARG A 74 19.15 -2.41 19.50
C ARG A 74 19.58 -3.17 18.23
N ALA A 75 20.63 -3.98 18.32
CA ALA A 75 21.09 -4.81 17.21
C ALA A 75 20.07 -5.90 16.81
N LYS A 76 19.31 -6.46 17.77
CA LYS A 76 18.21 -7.39 17.47
C LYS A 76 17.10 -6.74 16.66
N VAL A 77 16.75 -5.49 16.96
CA VAL A 77 15.77 -4.72 16.16
C VAL A 77 16.28 -4.51 14.74
N ASP A 78 17.55 -4.13 14.55
CA ASP A 78 18.14 -3.97 13.22
C ASP A 78 18.17 -5.28 12.43
N ASN A 79 18.54 -6.38 13.10
CA ASN A 79 18.53 -7.71 12.48
C ASN A 79 17.11 -8.12 12.07
N TYR A 80 16.12 -7.89 12.95
CA TYR A 80 14.72 -8.17 12.65
C TYR A 80 14.25 -7.40 11.41
N MET A 81 14.53 -6.10 11.33
CA MET A 81 14.16 -5.28 10.16
C MET A 81 14.74 -5.85 8.87
N ARG A 82 16.03 -6.22 8.87
CA ARG A 82 16.70 -6.82 7.71
C ARG A 82 16.09 -8.18 7.32
N THR A 83 15.79 -9.03 8.29
CA THR A 83 15.17 -10.34 8.02
C THR A 83 13.77 -10.18 7.40
N GLN A 84 13.00 -9.17 7.81
CA GLN A 84 11.71 -8.87 7.19
C GLN A 84 11.87 -8.37 5.74
N ASP A 85 12.89 -7.54 5.47
CA ASP A 85 13.20 -7.11 4.09
C ASP A 85 13.59 -8.29 3.19
N ASP A 86 14.35 -9.25 3.72
CA ASP A 86 14.69 -10.47 2.98
C ASP A 86 13.47 -11.36 2.75
N ALA A 87 12.55 -11.44 3.72
CA ALA A 87 11.29 -12.17 3.56
C ALA A 87 10.39 -11.54 2.48
N VAL A 88 10.36 -10.21 2.36
CA VAL A 88 9.61 -9.51 1.31
C VAL A 88 10.14 -9.89 -0.08
N LYS A 89 11.46 -9.98 -0.29
CA LYS A 89 12.04 -10.38 -1.59
C LYS A 89 11.58 -11.78 -2.03
N ALA A 90 11.28 -12.67 -1.08
CA ALA A 90 10.79 -14.01 -1.39
C ALA A 90 9.38 -14.01 -2.01
N CYS A 91 8.61 -12.94 -1.84
CA CYS A 91 7.28 -12.80 -2.44
C CYS A 91 7.30 -12.74 -3.97
N ASP A 92 8.40 -12.24 -4.55
CA ASP A 92 8.55 -12.09 -5.99
C ASP A 92 8.86 -13.42 -6.70
N MET A 93 9.24 -14.48 -5.97
CA MET A 93 9.60 -15.78 -6.56
C MET A 93 8.45 -16.39 -7.37
N ALA A 94 7.20 -16.25 -6.92
CA ALA A 94 6.04 -16.78 -7.65
C ALA A 94 5.87 -16.07 -9.01
N VAL A 95 6.13 -14.76 -9.04
CA VAL A 95 6.11 -13.94 -10.25
C VAL A 95 7.25 -14.35 -11.17
N GLU A 96 8.47 -14.45 -10.64
CA GLU A 96 9.66 -14.88 -11.40
C GLU A 96 9.47 -16.25 -12.04
N PHE A 97 8.97 -17.24 -11.30
CA PHE A 97 8.69 -18.58 -11.85
C PHE A 97 7.59 -18.55 -12.91
N SER A 98 6.51 -17.76 -12.71
CA SER A 98 5.42 -17.65 -13.69
C SER A 98 5.92 -17.14 -15.04
N TYR A 99 6.80 -16.14 -15.04
CA TYR A 99 7.42 -15.60 -16.25
C TYR A 99 8.47 -16.55 -16.83
N ALA A 100 9.34 -17.14 -16.00
CA ALA A 100 10.39 -18.05 -16.45
C ALA A 100 9.82 -19.31 -17.11
N TRP A 101 8.71 -19.82 -16.61
CA TRP A 101 8.03 -21.01 -17.15
C TRP A 101 7.05 -20.68 -18.28
N LYS A 102 6.93 -19.40 -18.69
CA LYS A 102 5.98 -18.93 -19.71
C LYS A 102 4.54 -19.36 -19.44
N VAL A 103 4.18 -19.53 -18.16
CA VAL A 103 2.83 -19.90 -17.72
C VAL A 103 1.87 -18.77 -18.07
N ASP A 104 2.37 -17.54 -18.00
CA ASP A 104 1.66 -16.33 -18.34
C ASP A 104 2.53 -15.51 -19.30
N THR A 105 2.10 -15.36 -20.55
CA THR A 105 2.57 -14.30 -21.47
C THR A 105 1.49 -13.23 -21.59
N PRO A 106 1.16 -12.47 -20.52
CA PRO A 106 0.28 -11.34 -20.63
C PRO A 106 0.94 -10.27 -21.50
N PRO A 107 0.17 -9.46 -22.24
CA PRO A 107 0.73 -8.26 -22.85
C PRO A 107 1.38 -7.43 -21.74
N LYS A 108 2.54 -6.81 -22.01
CA LYS A 108 3.34 -6.00 -21.04
C LYS A 108 2.56 -4.87 -20.34
N THR A 109 1.32 -4.64 -20.75
CA THR A 109 0.36 -3.66 -20.25
C THR A 109 -0.68 -4.27 -19.31
N HIS A 110 -0.48 -5.48 -18.77
CA HIS A 110 -1.39 -6.12 -17.82
C HIS A 110 -0.67 -6.64 -16.58
N ARG A 111 -1.25 -6.38 -15.40
CA ARG A 111 -0.92 -7.11 -14.17
C ARG A 111 -1.70 -8.41 -14.16
N ASN A 112 -1.01 -9.53 -13.99
CA ASN A 112 -1.64 -10.83 -13.87
C ASN A 112 -1.92 -11.18 -12.39
N LEU A 113 -2.53 -12.34 -12.18
CA LEU A 113 -2.84 -12.83 -10.83
C LEU A 113 -1.57 -13.00 -9.99
N TYR A 114 -0.46 -13.44 -10.59
CA TYR A 114 0.81 -13.64 -9.89
C TYR A 114 1.38 -12.31 -9.39
N ASP A 115 1.31 -11.23 -10.18
CA ASP A 115 1.72 -9.89 -9.75
C ASP A 115 0.91 -9.44 -8.52
N VAL A 116 -0.42 -9.65 -8.55
CA VAL A 116 -1.29 -9.31 -7.42
C VAL A 116 -0.98 -10.15 -6.18
N MET A 117 -0.65 -11.44 -6.37
CA MET A 117 -0.21 -12.32 -5.27
C MET A 117 1.10 -11.84 -4.65
N GLY A 118 2.08 -11.43 -5.46
CA GLY A 118 3.34 -10.83 -5.00
C GLY A 118 3.09 -9.57 -4.18
N ALA A 119 2.31 -8.63 -4.73
CA ALA A 119 1.94 -7.39 -4.02
C ALA A 119 1.20 -7.66 -2.69
N ARG A 120 0.25 -8.61 -2.68
CA ARG A 120 -0.46 -9.01 -1.45
C ARG A 120 0.49 -9.61 -0.42
N CYS A 121 1.48 -10.40 -0.86
CA CYS A 121 2.51 -10.96 0.01
C CYS A 121 3.35 -9.85 0.63
N HIS A 122 3.81 -8.87 -0.15
CA HIS A 122 4.51 -7.67 0.35
C HIS A 122 3.69 -6.98 1.44
N TYR A 123 2.43 -6.67 1.16
CA TYR A 123 1.53 -6.04 2.12
C TYR A 123 1.40 -6.85 3.41
N SER A 124 1.20 -8.17 3.31
CA SER A 124 0.95 -9.03 4.47
C SER A 124 2.16 -9.08 5.41
N ILE A 125 3.37 -9.23 4.85
CA ILE A 125 4.61 -9.22 5.63
C ILE A 125 4.81 -7.86 6.30
N ARG A 126 4.66 -6.76 5.55
CA ARG A 126 4.83 -5.41 6.08
C ARG A 126 3.81 -5.09 7.17
N LYS A 127 2.57 -5.59 7.05
CA LYS A 127 1.54 -5.44 8.07
C LYS A 127 1.90 -6.21 9.34
N GLN A 128 2.26 -7.49 9.21
CA GLN A 128 2.67 -8.31 10.36
C GLN A 128 3.88 -7.70 11.09
N GLN A 129 4.85 -7.18 10.33
CA GLN A 129 5.98 -6.46 10.86
C GLN A 129 5.55 -5.21 11.65
N ASN A 130 4.58 -4.44 11.12
CA ASN A 130 4.06 -3.26 11.80
C ASN A 130 3.38 -3.58 13.12
N ASP A 131 2.48 -4.57 13.09
CA ASP A 131 1.73 -5.02 14.26
C ASP A 131 2.73 -5.44 15.36
N PHE A 132 3.71 -6.29 15.03
CA PHE A 132 4.74 -6.72 15.97
C PHE A 132 5.57 -5.56 16.55
N LEU A 133 6.03 -4.63 15.71
CA LEU A 133 6.83 -3.49 16.17
C LEU A 133 6.02 -2.56 17.08
N ARG A 134 4.73 -2.37 16.80
CA ARG A 134 3.86 -1.55 17.64
C ARG A 134 3.58 -2.20 18.98
N ASP A 135 3.33 -3.51 19.00
CA ASP A 135 3.19 -4.28 20.23
C ASP A 135 4.47 -4.20 21.07
N LEU A 136 5.63 -4.41 20.44
CA LEU A 136 6.93 -4.30 21.11
C LEU A 136 7.15 -2.90 21.67
N TYR A 137 6.82 -1.85 20.90
CA TYR A 137 6.97 -0.47 21.37
C TYR A 137 6.05 -0.15 22.54
N SER A 138 4.83 -0.70 22.55
CA SER A 138 3.87 -0.46 23.64
C SER A 138 4.35 -1.02 24.98
N ILE A 139 4.98 -2.21 24.97
CA ILE A 139 5.54 -2.85 26.16
C ILE A 139 6.66 -2.01 26.79
N GLU A 140 7.47 -1.35 25.96
CA GLU A 140 8.60 -0.54 26.40
C GLU A 140 8.19 0.85 26.93
N THR A 141 6.92 1.25 26.75
CA THR A 141 6.38 2.55 27.18
C THR A 141 5.48 2.49 28.41
N ASP A 142 5.18 1.29 28.91
CA ASP A 142 4.43 1.05 30.15
C ASP A 142 5.38 0.91 31.36
#